data_AF-A0A4Y1ZB28-F1
#
_entry.id   AF-A0A4Y1ZB28-F1
#
_cell.length_a   1.000
_cell.length_b   1.000
_cell.length_c   1.000
_cell.angle_alpha   90.00
_cell.angle_beta   90.00
_cell.angle_gamma   90.00
#
_symmetry.space_group_name_H-M   'P 1'
#
loop_
_entity.id
_entity.type
_entity.pdbx_description
1 polymer ?
#
loop_
_entity_poly.entity_id
_entity_poly.type
_entity_poly.pdbx_seq_one_letter_code
_entity_poly.pdbx_strand_id
1 'polypeptide(L)'
;MDHPFLNPSAGSMRTIKPKQLNRTSEKAPDIDFFMSSIDVGHFPLNAWRKCEQKLFEDPSAIGYGAYQGEANLRELLAGYLHRSRGVQCMPEQIVIAAGTPSILVLLYQLIDWKTGRIAMEDPGYQGVRRSLQKDRSKWYRSASKRMVYPSKN
;
A
#
# COMPACT_ATOMS: atom_id res chain seq x y z
N MET A 1 13.37 -10.59 39.17
CA MET A 1 13.79 -10.75 37.76
C MET A 1 12.68 -10.14 36.95
N ASP A 2 12.86 -8.87 36.61
CA ASP A 2 11.76 -8.00 36.20
C ASP A 2 11.79 -7.89 34.68
N HIS A 3 10.76 -8.43 34.03
CA HIS A 3 10.58 -8.34 32.58
C HIS A 3 9.94 -6.99 32.22
N PRO A 4 10.57 -6.13 31.40
CA PRO A 4 10.16 -4.72 31.24
C PRO A 4 9.17 -4.46 30.09
N PHE A 5 8.33 -5.42 29.67
CA PHE A 5 7.46 -5.24 28.48
C PHE A 5 6.02 -5.71 28.65
N LEU A 6 5.31 -5.19 29.65
CA LEU A 6 3.84 -5.20 29.66
C LEU A 6 3.34 -3.94 30.36
N ASN A 7 3.12 -2.88 29.58
CA ASN A 7 2.28 -1.76 29.99
C ASN A 7 0.99 -1.82 29.15
N PRO A 8 -0.17 -2.19 29.73
CA PRO A 8 -1.44 -2.24 29.04
C PRO A 8 -2.07 -0.84 29.06
N SER A 9 -1.45 0.13 28.39
CA SER A 9 -2.12 1.38 28.06
C SER A 9 -2.70 1.19 26.66
N ALA A 10 -4.01 0.92 26.60
CA ALA A 10 -4.79 0.95 25.39
C ALA A 10 -4.66 2.33 24.74
N GLY A 11 -3.67 2.47 23.86
CA GLY A 11 -3.53 3.62 22.98
C GLY A 11 -4.72 3.63 22.05
N SER A 12 -5.70 4.48 22.37
CA SER A 12 -6.81 4.85 21.49
C SER A 12 -6.29 4.94 20.06
N MET A 13 -6.77 4.05 19.18
CA MET A 13 -6.47 4.10 17.76
C MET A 13 -6.85 5.50 17.27
N ARG A 14 -5.84 6.36 17.09
CA ARG A 14 -6.03 7.68 16.50
C ARG A 14 -6.60 7.42 15.11
N THR A 15 -7.90 7.64 14.98
CA THR A 15 -8.57 7.68 13.69
C THR A 15 -7.88 8.79 12.91
N ILE A 16 -7.00 8.42 11.97
CA ILE A 16 -6.39 9.38 11.06
C ILE A 16 -7.56 9.88 10.21
N LYS A 17 -8.12 11.04 10.57
CA LYS A 17 -9.12 11.71 9.73
C LYS A 17 -8.49 11.86 8.34
N PRO A 18 -9.13 11.35 7.27
CA PRO A 18 -8.60 11.52 5.93
C PRO A 18 -8.39 13.03 5.73
N LYS A 19 -7.20 13.40 5.26
CA LYS A 19 -6.82 14.79 4.99
C LYS A 19 -7.84 15.33 3.99
N GLN A 20 -8.83 16.05 4.51
CA GLN A 20 -9.86 16.71 3.73
C GLN A 20 -9.12 17.61 2.74
N LEU A 21 -9.28 17.34 1.44
CA LEU A 21 -8.92 18.31 0.42
C LEU A 21 -9.65 19.59 0.81
N ASN A 22 -8.94 20.71 1.00
CA ASN A 22 -9.47 21.97 1.50
C ASN A 22 -10.85 22.30 0.90
N ARG A 23 -11.92 21.91 1.59
CA ARG A 23 -13.30 22.29 1.28
C ARG A 23 -13.50 23.63 1.96
N THR A 24 -13.25 24.70 1.23
CA THR A 24 -13.40 26.10 1.67
C THR A 24 -14.86 26.55 1.86
N SER A 25 -15.81 25.62 1.95
CA SER A 25 -17.24 25.91 2.19
C SER A 25 -17.67 25.33 3.53
N GLU A 26 -18.16 26.18 4.42
CA GLU A 26 -18.75 25.82 5.73
C GLU A 26 -20.01 24.95 5.59
N LYS A 27 -20.64 24.93 4.40
CA LYS A 27 -21.81 24.09 4.11
C LYS A 27 -21.42 22.92 3.21
N ALA A 28 -21.81 21.71 3.60
CA ALA A 28 -21.72 20.55 2.73
C ALA A 28 -22.59 20.78 1.47
N PRO A 29 -22.11 20.41 0.27
CA PRO A 29 -22.90 20.56 -0.93
C PRO A 29 -24.10 19.61 -0.87
N ASP A 30 -25.21 20.02 -1.47
CA ASP A 30 -26.42 19.19 -1.54
C ASP A 30 -26.17 17.90 -2.35
N ILE A 31 -25.23 17.94 -3.31
CA ILE A 31 -24.75 16.79 -4.09
C ILE A 31 -23.22 16.86 -4.18
N ASP A 32 -22.54 15.80 -3.73
CA ASP A 32 -21.08 15.68 -3.75
C ASP A 32 -20.64 14.71 -4.87
N PHE A 33 -20.06 15.25 -5.95
CA PHE A 33 -19.53 14.45 -7.07
C PHE A 33 -18.09 13.94 -6.81
N PHE A 34 -17.58 14.03 -5.58
CA PHE A 34 -16.24 13.56 -5.27
C PHE A 34 -16.12 12.04 -5.41
N MET A 35 -15.41 11.63 -6.46
CA MET A 35 -15.33 10.25 -6.98
C MET A 35 -14.58 9.26 -6.07
N SER A 36 -13.95 9.71 -4.98
CA SER A 36 -13.23 8.83 -4.04
C SER A 36 -14.06 8.43 -2.82
N SER A 37 -15.35 8.77 -2.79
CA SER A 37 -16.26 8.29 -1.77
C SER A 37 -16.60 6.82 -2.00
N ILE A 38 -16.68 6.05 -0.91
CA ILE A 38 -17.13 4.66 -0.93
C ILE A 38 -18.57 4.66 -0.46
N ASP A 39 -19.45 3.98 -1.18
CA ASP A 39 -20.81 3.75 -0.72
C ASP A 39 -20.81 2.73 0.44
N VAL A 40 -20.89 3.26 1.65
CA VAL A 40 -20.93 2.46 2.88
C VAL A 40 -22.21 1.64 3.02
N GLY A 41 -23.31 2.03 2.37
CA GLY A 41 -24.58 1.31 2.40
C GLY A 41 -24.56 0.01 1.62
N HIS A 42 -23.76 -0.05 0.54
CA HIS A 42 -23.61 -1.24 -0.30
C HIS A 42 -22.45 -2.15 0.13
N PHE A 43 -21.66 -1.76 1.13
CA PHE A 43 -20.57 -2.59 1.62
C PHE A 43 -21.14 -3.85 2.33
N PRO A 44 -20.74 -5.08 1.94
CA PRO A 44 -21.34 -6.30 2.43
C PRO A 44 -20.82 -6.69 3.84
N LEU A 45 -21.16 -5.88 4.84
CA LEU A 45 -20.71 -6.03 6.23
C LEU A 45 -20.97 -7.43 6.81
N ASN A 46 -22.13 -8.02 6.50
CA ASN A 46 -22.50 -9.34 7.03
C ASN A 46 -21.63 -10.46 6.45
N ALA A 47 -21.25 -10.38 5.16
CA ALA A 47 -20.36 -11.35 4.56
C ALA A 47 -18.94 -11.20 5.15
N TRP A 48 -18.48 -9.97 5.31
CA TRP A 48 -17.17 -9.67 5.91
C TRP A 48 -17.06 -10.19 7.34
N ARG A 49 -18.06 -9.93 8.20
CA ARG A 49 -18.09 -10.44 9.58
C ARG A 49 -18.02 -11.97 9.63
N LYS A 50 -18.73 -12.66 8.74
CA LYS A 50 -18.67 -14.14 8.67
C LYS A 50 -17.27 -14.64 8.30
N CYS A 51 -16.60 -13.97 7.37
CA CYS A 51 -15.22 -14.33 7.00
C CYS A 51 -14.24 -14.05 8.15
N GLU A 52 -14.39 -12.91 8.83
CA GLU A 52 -13.55 -12.52 9.96
C GLU A 52 -13.71 -13.48 11.14
N GLN A 53 -14.93 -13.89 11.47
CA GLN A 53 -15.19 -14.89 12.50
C GLN A 53 -14.49 -16.22 12.19
N LYS A 54 -14.61 -16.71 10.94
CA LYS A 54 -13.90 -17.92 10.50
C LYS A 54 -12.38 -17.79 10.59
N LEU A 55 -11.83 -16.59 10.33
CA LEU A 55 -10.40 -16.35 10.46
C LEU A 55 -9.92 -16.48 11.91
N PHE A 56 -10.70 -15.99 12.88
CA PHE A 56 -10.36 -16.11 14.30
C PHE A 56 -10.50 -17.53 14.85
N GLU A 57 -11.24 -18.40 14.18
CA GLU A 57 -11.32 -19.83 14.51
C GLU A 57 -10.06 -20.61 14.08
N ASP A 58 -9.19 -20.03 13.25
CA ASP A 58 -7.95 -20.64 12.77
C ASP A 58 -6.72 -20.06 13.49
N PRO A 59 -6.13 -20.77 14.48
CA PRO A 59 -4.95 -20.29 15.19
C PRO A 59 -3.72 -20.07 14.29
N SER A 60 -3.66 -20.71 13.11
CA SER A 60 -2.55 -20.53 12.17
C SER A 60 -2.53 -19.12 11.55
N ALA A 61 -3.67 -18.41 11.56
CA ALA A 61 -3.82 -17.06 11.03
C ALA A 61 -3.15 -15.96 11.88
N ILE A 62 -2.71 -16.26 13.11
CA ILE A 62 -2.13 -15.29 14.05
C ILE A 62 -0.63 -15.07 13.77
N GLY A 63 -0.01 -15.94 12.96
CA GLY A 63 1.42 -15.87 12.61
C GLY A 63 1.75 -14.90 11.48
N TYR A 64 3.06 -14.74 11.23
CA TYR A 64 3.51 -14.09 10.00
C TYR A 64 3.21 -15.00 8.80
N GLY A 65 2.48 -14.47 7.82
CA GLY A 65 2.28 -15.12 6.54
C GLY A 65 3.52 -15.03 5.64
N ALA A 66 3.41 -15.60 4.44
CA ALA A 66 4.45 -15.50 3.42
C ALA A 66 4.71 -14.03 3.03
N TYR A 67 5.96 -13.66 2.75
CA TYR A 67 6.34 -12.29 2.37
C TYR A 67 5.62 -11.78 1.10
N GLN A 68 5.23 -12.70 0.21
CA GLN A 68 4.49 -12.40 -1.01
C GLN A 68 2.97 -12.25 -0.78
N GLY A 69 2.50 -12.62 0.40
CA GLY A 69 1.09 -12.76 0.75
C GLY A 69 0.57 -14.19 0.62
N GLU A 70 -0.62 -14.41 1.14
CA GLU A 70 -1.30 -15.71 1.22
C GLU A 70 -1.43 -16.40 -0.15
N ALA A 71 -1.04 -17.67 -0.23
CA ALA A 71 -1.02 -18.44 -1.48
C ALA A 71 -2.42 -18.58 -2.09
N ASN A 72 -3.40 -19.00 -1.28
CA ASN A 72 -4.79 -19.17 -1.70
C ASN A 72 -5.38 -17.85 -2.24
N LEU A 73 -5.02 -16.71 -1.64
CA LEU A 73 -5.46 -15.40 -2.12
C LEU A 73 -4.86 -15.08 -3.49
N ARG A 74 -3.57 -15.38 -3.71
CA ARG A 74 -2.90 -15.16 -4.99
C ARG A 74 -3.52 -16.01 -6.10
N GLU A 75 -3.85 -17.27 -5.83
CA GLU A 75 -4.55 -18.14 -6.79
C GLU A 75 -5.92 -17.58 -7.21
N LEU A 76 -6.73 -17.19 -6.22
CA LEU A 76 -8.04 -16.57 -6.47
C LEU A 76 -7.91 -15.27 -7.26
N LEU A 77 -6.90 -14.46 -6.95
CA LEU A 77 -6.63 -13.21 -7.66
C LEU A 77 -6.16 -13.43 -9.10
N ALA A 78 -5.33 -14.44 -9.38
CA ALA A 78 -4.92 -14.77 -10.74
C ALA A 78 -6.15 -15.04 -11.63
N GLY A 79 -7.06 -15.90 -11.15
CA GLY A 79 -8.32 -16.18 -11.85
C GLY A 79 -9.23 -14.95 -11.97
N TYR A 80 -9.33 -14.13 -10.92
CA TYR A 80 -10.12 -12.90 -10.95
C TYR A 80 -9.57 -11.87 -11.93
N LEU A 81 -8.25 -11.67 -11.98
CA LEU A 81 -7.59 -10.73 -12.88
C LEU A 81 -7.75 -11.14 -14.34
N HIS A 82 -7.70 -12.45 -14.61
CA HIS A 82 -8.01 -12.98 -15.93
C HIS A 82 -9.45 -12.64 -16.35
N ARG A 83 -10.45 -12.93 -15.50
CA ARG A 83 -11.87 -12.67 -15.83
C ARG A 83 -12.21 -11.19 -15.94
N SER A 84 -11.67 -10.35 -15.06
CA SER A 84 -12.04 -8.94 -14.96
C SER A 84 -11.27 -8.04 -15.93
N ARG A 85 -10.04 -8.41 -16.31
CA ARG A 85 -9.13 -7.55 -17.07
C ARG A 85 -8.34 -8.29 -18.16
N GLY A 86 -8.57 -9.58 -18.39
CA GLY A 86 -7.85 -10.38 -19.38
C GLY A 86 -6.38 -10.66 -19.04
N VAL A 87 -5.94 -10.36 -17.81
CA VAL A 87 -4.54 -10.52 -17.41
C VAL A 87 -4.20 -12.01 -17.33
N GLN A 88 -3.15 -12.42 -18.02
CA GLN A 88 -2.55 -13.76 -17.92
C GLN A 88 -1.39 -13.70 -16.93
N CYS A 89 -1.56 -14.26 -15.74
CA CYS A 89 -0.49 -14.35 -14.76
C CYS A 89 -0.59 -15.62 -13.92
N MET A 90 0.56 -16.10 -13.47
CA MET A 90 0.67 -17.18 -12.49
C MET A 90 0.58 -16.60 -11.06
N PRO A 91 0.07 -17.36 -10.07
CA PRO A 91 -0.02 -16.90 -8.68
C PRO A 91 1.32 -16.41 -8.10
N GLU A 92 2.45 -16.98 -8.54
CA GLU A 92 3.82 -16.64 -8.13
C GLU A 92 4.26 -15.26 -8.67
N GLN A 93 3.52 -14.68 -9.62
CA GLN A 93 3.78 -13.34 -10.15
C GLN A 93 2.98 -12.25 -9.42
N ILE A 94 2.12 -12.61 -8.46
CA ILE A 94 1.28 -11.68 -7.71
C ILE A 94 1.90 -11.39 -6.35
N VAL A 95 2.08 -10.12 -6.00
CA VAL A 95 2.52 -9.69 -4.66
C VAL A 95 1.38 -8.94 -3.97
N ILE A 96 1.03 -9.36 -2.75
CA ILE A 96 0.01 -8.69 -1.95
C ILE A 96 0.65 -7.60 -1.10
N ALA A 97 0.10 -6.39 -1.15
CA ALA A 97 0.57 -5.26 -0.38
C ALA A 97 -0.60 -4.54 0.32
N ALA A 98 -0.28 -3.79 1.38
CA ALA A 98 -1.22 -2.92 2.09
C ALA A 98 -1.56 -1.65 1.28
N GLY A 99 -2.06 -1.82 0.06
CA GLY A 99 -2.45 -0.77 -0.87
C GLY A 99 -1.33 -0.24 -1.78
N THR A 100 -1.72 0.65 -2.70
CA THR A 100 -0.85 1.25 -3.72
C THR A 100 0.39 1.93 -3.14
N PRO A 101 0.34 2.71 -2.05
CA PRO A 101 1.54 3.35 -1.51
C PRO A 101 2.62 2.35 -1.10
N SER A 102 2.25 1.21 -0.52
CA SER A 102 3.18 0.19 -0.04
C SER A 102 3.88 -0.53 -1.19
N ILE A 103 3.15 -0.91 -2.25
CA ILE A 103 3.76 -1.56 -3.41
C ILE A 103 4.66 -0.61 -4.21
N LEU A 104 4.34 0.69 -4.26
CA LEU A 104 5.18 1.69 -4.93
C LEU A 104 6.55 1.82 -4.25
N VAL A 105 6.62 1.74 -2.92
CA VAL A 105 7.90 1.77 -2.20
C VAL A 105 8.79 0.60 -2.62
N LEU A 106 8.22 -0.60 -2.78
CA LEU A 106 8.95 -1.77 -3.28
C LEU A 106 9.38 -1.57 -4.74
N LEU A 107 8.48 -1.09 -5.60
CA LEU A 107 8.76 -0.82 -7.00
C LEU A 107 9.93 0.17 -7.16
N TYR A 108 9.97 1.22 -6.34
CA TYR A 108 11.03 2.23 -6.38
C TYR A 108 12.40 1.68 -6.02
N GLN A 109 12.50 0.61 -5.23
CA GLN A 109 13.77 -0.03 -4.92
C GLN A 109 14.35 -0.81 -6.10
N LEU A 110 13.50 -1.20 -7.05
CA LEU A 110 13.90 -1.96 -8.25
C LEU A 110 14.37 -1.06 -9.40
N ILE A 111 14.11 0.24 -9.33
CA ILE A 111 14.45 1.20 -10.38
C ILE A 111 15.88 1.70 -10.18
N ASP A 112 16.71 1.63 -11.23
CA ASP A 112 17.98 2.34 -11.24
C ASP A 112 17.75 3.85 -11.42
N TRP A 113 17.80 4.60 -10.32
CA TRP A 113 17.58 6.04 -10.32
C TRP A 113 18.69 6.86 -10.97
N LYS A 114 19.86 6.28 -11.26
CA LYS A 114 20.95 7.00 -11.93
C LYS A 114 20.65 7.23 -13.41
N THR A 115 19.98 6.26 -14.03
CA THR A 115 19.71 6.25 -15.48
C THR A 115 18.20 6.25 -15.79
N GLY A 116 17.37 5.93 -14.81
CA GLY A 116 15.93 5.76 -14.93
C GLY A 116 15.19 7.06 -15.19
N ARG A 117 14.51 7.10 -16.34
CA ARG A 117 13.43 8.06 -16.62
C ARG A 117 12.11 7.32 -16.46
N ILE A 118 11.17 7.93 -15.74
CA ILE A 118 9.82 7.37 -15.54
C ILE A 118 8.83 8.27 -16.25
N ALA A 119 8.11 7.71 -17.21
CA ALA A 119 7.00 8.39 -17.85
C ALA A 119 5.76 8.36 -16.94
N MET A 120 5.01 9.46 -16.91
CA MET A 120 3.81 9.60 -16.09
C MET A 120 2.71 10.25 -16.92
N GLU A 121 1.49 9.73 -16.83
CA GLU A 121 0.29 10.31 -17.47
C GLU A 121 0.02 11.74 -16.99
N ASP A 122 -0.51 12.57 -17.88
CA ASP A 122 -0.93 13.96 -17.61
C ASP A 122 -2.32 14.24 -18.21
N PRO A 123 -3.37 14.41 -17.40
CA PRO A 123 -3.41 14.28 -15.93
C PRO A 123 -3.30 12.81 -15.48
N GLY A 124 -2.70 12.58 -14.31
CA GLY A 124 -2.52 11.23 -13.75
C GLY A 124 -2.65 11.18 -12.22
N TYR A 125 -2.40 10.01 -11.63
CA TYR A 125 -2.52 9.83 -10.18
C TYR A 125 -1.46 10.62 -9.40
N GLN A 126 -1.89 11.74 -8.81
CA GLN A 126 -1.02 12.69 -8.11
C GLN A 126 -0.29 12.09 -6.89
N GLY A 127 -0.84 11.03 -6.30
CA GLY A 127 -0.20 10.29 -5.21
C GLY A 127 1.16 9.71 -5.61
N VAL A 128 1.23 9.05 -6.77
CA VAL A 128 2.47 8.47 -7.33
C VAL A 128 3.45 9.58 -7.70
N ARG A 129 2.99 10.62 -8.41
CA ARG A 129 3.85 11.75 -8.82
C ARG A 129 4.56 12.39 -7.61
N ARG A 130 3.83 12.62 -6.51
CA ARG A 130 4.40 13.20 -5.28
C ARG A 130 5.37 12.24 -4.58
N SER A 131 5.08 10.94 -4.51
CA SER A 131 6.00 9.99 -3.86
C SER A 131 7.31 9.85 -4.64
N LEU A 132 7.25 9.79 -5.97
CA LEU A 132 8.42 9.78 -6.86
C LEU A 132 9.34 11.01 -6.66
N GLN A 133 8.76 12.21 -6.60
CA GLN A 133 9.53 13.45 -6.40
C GLN A 133 10.25 13.46 -5.04
N LYS A 134 9.58 12.96 -3.99
CA LYS A 134 10.15 12.89 -2.64
C LYS A 134 11.32 11.91 -2.56
N ASP A 135 11.17 10.72 -3.15
CA ASP A 135 12.17 9.65 -3.04
C ASP A 135 13.40 9.88 -3.94
N ARG A 136 13.26 10.56 -5.09
CA ARG A 136 14.42 11.02 -5.89
C ARG A 136 15.43 11.78 -5.03
N SER A 137 14.96 12.69 -4.17
CA SER A 137 15.82 13.53 -3.34
C SER A 137 16.64 12.75 -2.29
N LYS A 138 16.13 11.59 -1.83
CA LYS A 138 16.79 10.76 -0.81
C LYS A 138 17.82 9.82 -1.42
N TRP A 139 17.53 9.21 -2.56
CA TRP A 139 18.42 8.25 -3.21
C TRP A 139 19.63 8.91 -3.87
N TYR A 140 19.47 10.08 -4.49
CA TYR A 140 20.60 10.86 -5.02
C TYR A 140 21.64 11.21 -3.94
N ARG A 141 21.20 11.53 -2.71
CA ARG A 141 22.09 11.85 -1.59
C ARG A 141 22.84 10.63 -1.02
N SER A 142 22.21 9.45 -1.03
CA SER A 142 22.84 8.21 -0.54
C SER A 142 23.82 7.61 -1.55
N ALA A 143 23.54 7.72 -2.85
CA ALA A 143 24.45 7.29 -3.92
C ALA A 143 25.74 8.13 -3.96
N SER A 144 25.67 9.42 -3.63
CA SER A 144 26.83 10.32 -3.62
C SER A 144 27.80 10.10 -2.44
N LYS A 145 27.37 9.42 -1.35
CA LYS A 145 28.23 9.13 -0.17
C LYS A 145 29.01 7.81 -0.28
N ARG A 146 28.76 6.99 -1.29
CA ARG A 146 29.38 5.67 -1.47
C ARG A 146 30.53 5.66 -2.49
N MET A 147 30.98 6.84 -2.92
CA MET A 147 31.96 7.00 -4.01
C MET A 147 33.26 7.63 -3.47
N VAL A 148 34.02 6.84 -2.70
CA VAL A 148 35.47 7.03 -2.56
C VAL A 148 36.10 6.01 -3.49
N TYR A 149 36.62 6.46 -4.63
CA TYR A 149 37.49 5.62 -5.45
C TYR A 149 38.83 5.43 -4.71
N PRO A 150 39.39 4.22 -4.64
CA PRO A 150 40.80 4.08 -4.31
C PRO A 150 41.62 4.65 -5.47
N SER A 151 42.49 5.60 -5.14
CA SER A 151 43.54 6.11 -6.03
C SER A 151 44.40 4.95 -6.51
N LYS A 152 44.56 4.79 -7.82
CA LYS A 152 45.55 3.86 -8.37
C LYS A 152 46.95 4.47 -8.16
N ASN A 153 47.80 3.78 -7.40
CA ASN A 153 49.25 3.86 -7.50
C ASN A 153 49.73 2.52 -8.06
#